data_AF-A0AAX0WQQ5-F1
#
_entry.id   AF-A0AAX0WQQ5-F1
#
_cell.length_a   1.000
_cell.length_b   1.000
_cell.length_c   1.000
_cell.angle_alpha   90.00
_cell.angle_beta   90.00
_cell.angle_gamma   90.00
#
_symmetry.space_group_name_H-M   'P 1'
#
loop_
_entity.id
_entity.type
_entity.pdbx_description
1 polymer ?
#
loop_
_entity_poly.entity_id
_entity_poly.type
_entity_poly.pdbx_seq_one_letter_code
_entity_poly.pdbx_strand_id
1 'polypeptide(L)'
;MPYRIDNPGGGDCGFYALGIGLIAIIQKEYAENGKSKTFTQWQKKGLNNVGLQEILDIDLNQLYESPYTYKKETLLKLQLSLRSISATSYKNDLLKKIAEARSNGSTQVESSPVYHKFMELVHFYLKEDDKKEGALDKVKQFNELASSPEVLDLAQKTAKSLEPKLKGKSSFEEIQKIENSHVKQALLADVLSGSKENPRSVILKGVEKIKEKGRWATHDDLKEIADQLDVNLYVTNQLNGALMDGWSTVVLNNEGDSIHWTTTVEELPKPKAKPIEKERVENSKPIEKTHTSSKNKETTPVIVPVDTQAPVVKYQTHINALIQAASTQGLFAHVKNRIENLDKESLDKEKAAKNEHGVTESDEEFAMRLQEAEYRRANPK
;
A
#
# COMPACT_ATOMS: atom_id res chain seq x y z
N MET A 1 -15.56 -12.20 -15.86
CA MET A 1 -14.90 -12.15 -14.54
C MET A 1 -13.76 -11.17 -14.65
N PRO A 2 -13.54 -10.29 -13.66
CA PRO A 2 -12.39 -9.38 -13.68
C PRO A 2 -11.08 -10.15 -13.59
N TYR A 3 -10.02 -9.63 -14.22
CA TYR A 3 -8.70 -10.24 -14.28
C TYR A 3 -7.76 -9.56 -13.30
N ARG A 4 -6.99 -10.36 -12.54
CA ARG A 4 -5.98 -9.87 -11.61
C ARG A 4 -4.60 -9.95 -12.24
N ILE A 5 -3.99 -8.80 -12.50
CA ILE A 5 -2.67 -8.69 -13.11
C ILE A 5 -1.63 -8.43 -12.02
N ASP A 6 -0.65 -9.32 -11.92
CA ASP A 6 0.50 -9.17 -11.04
C ASP A 6 1.58 -8.28 -11.70
N ASN A 7 2.70 -8.04 -11.02
CA ASN A 7 3.75 -7.14 -11.48
C ASN A 7 5.17 -7.63 -11.10
N PRO A 8 6.23 -6.99 -11.61
CA PRO A 8 7.60 -7.39 -11.32
C PRO A 8 8.04 -7.37 -9.84
N GLY A 9 7.28 -6.75 -8.93
CA GLY A 9 7.57 -6.75 -7.50
C GLY A 9 8.81 -5.95 -7.12
N GLY A 10 9.58 -6.46 -6.13
CA GLY A 10 10.85 -5.85 -5.69
C GLY A 10 10.72 -4.65 -4.76
N GLY A 11 9.59 -4.54 -4.02
CA GLY A 11 9.28 -3.40 -3.16
C GLY A 11 8.70 -2.19 -3.90
N ASP A 12 8.49 -2.31 -5.22
CA ASP A 12 7.88 -1.29 -6.07
C ASP A 12 6.41 -1.61 -6.44
N CYS A 13 5.83 -2.68 -5.88
CA CYS A 13 4.59 -3.30 -6.32
C CYS A 13 3.40 -2.34 -6.38
N GLY A 14 3.23 -1.44 -5.40
CA GLY A 14 2.12 -0.48 -5.42
C GLY A 14 2.18 0.51 -6.60
N PHE A 15 3.37 1.03 -6.92
CA PHE A 15 3.53 1.92 -8.07
C PHE A 15 3.41 1.17 -9.39
N TYR A 16 3.87 -0.09 -9.48
CA TYR A 16 3.61 -0.92 -10.65
C TYR A 16 2.11 -1.19 -10.83
N ALA A 17 1.41 -1.60 -9.77
CA ALA A 17 0.00 -1.92 -9.84
C ALA A 17 -0.84 -0.71 -10.28
N LEU A 18 -0.54 0.48 -9.76
CA LEU A 18 -1.16 1.71 -10.25
C LEU A 18 -0.82 1.97 -11.72
N GLY A 19 0.44 1.83 -12.11
CA GLY A 19 0.88 1.98 -13.50
C GLY A 19 0.17 1.06 -14.48
N ILE A 20 -0.05 -0.20 -14.12
CA ILE A 20 -0.80 -1.18 -14.93
C ILE A 20 -2.27 -0.77 -15.07
N GLY A 21 -2.89 -0.28 -13.99
CA GLY A 21 -4.25 0.25 -14.05
C GLY A 21 -4.37 1.46 -14.98
N LEU A 22 -3.39 2.37 -14.92
CA LEU A 22 -3.31 3.52 -15.81
C LEU A 22 -3.11 3.11 -17.27
N ILE A 23 -2.29 2.08 -17.55
CA ILE A 23 -2.14 1.52 -18.91
C ILE A 23 -3.52 1.08 -19.45
N ALA A 24 -4.29 0.34 -18.66
CA ALA A 24 -5.62 -0.13 -19.06
C ALA A 24 -6.58 1.03 -19.36
N ILE A 25 -6.59 2.06 -18.50
CA ILE A 25 -7.39 3.28 -18.73
C ILE A 25 -6.96 3.98 -20.01
N ILE A 26 -5.66 4.21 -20.21
CA ILE A 26 -5.13 4.91 -21.40
C ILE A 26 -5.50 4.17 -22.68
N GLN A 27 -5.36 2.83 -22.69
CA GLN A 27 -5.71 2.00 -23.83
C GLN A 27 -7.21 2.07 -24.14
N LYS A 28 -8.07 2.03 -23.12
CA LYS A 28 -9.52 2.16 -23.27
C LYS A 28 -9.90 3.53 -23.83
N GLU A 29 -9.43 4.61 -23.20
CA GLU A 29 -9.71 5.98 -23.65
C GLU A 29 -9.27 6.21 -25.09
N TYR A 30 -8.10 5.68 -25.47
CA TYR A 30 -7.57 5.81 -26.82
C TYR A 30 -8.36 4.98 -27.83
N ALA A 31 -8.79 3.76 -27.48
CA ALA A 31 -9.62 2.94 -28.34
C ALA A 31 -11.00 3.59 -28.63
N GLU A 32 -11.57 4.27 -27.63
CA GLU A 32 -12.86 4.95 -27.74
C GLU A 32 -12.77 6.30 -28.49
N ASN A 33 -11.70 7.07 -28.27
CA ASN A 33 -11.65 8.49 -28.68
C ASN A 33 -10.44 8.87 -29.56
N GLY A 34 -9.52 7.93 -29.83
CA GLY A 34 -8.25 8.21 -30.52
C GLY A 34 -7.29 9.12 -29.73
N LYS A 35 -7.60 9.41 -28.46
CA LYS A 35 -6.82 10.25 -27.54
C LYS A 35 -7.03 9.74 -26.11
N SER A 36 -6.06 9.95 -25.22
CA SER A 36 -6.21 9.67 -23.79
C SER A 36 -5.98 10.93 -22.95
N LYS A 37 -6.97 11.27 -22.12
CA LYS A 37 -6.87 12.37 -21.16
C LYS A 37 -5.89 12.01 -20.05
N THR A 38 -5.92 10.76 -19.57
CA THR A 38 -5.04 10.27 -18.52
C THR A 38 -3.57 10.31 -18.96
N PHE A 39 -3.26 9.89 -20.19
CA PHE A 39 -1.90 10.00 -20.72
C PHE A 39 -1.44 11.47 -20.80
N THR A 40 -2.30 12.35 -21.33
CA THR A 40 -1.99 13.78 -21.44
C THR A 40 -1.71 14.40 -20.07
N GLN A 41 -2.49 14.05 -19.06
CA GLN A 41 -2.28 14.51 -17.69
C GLN A 41 -1.01 13.94 -17.08
N TRP A 42 -0.73 12.65 -17.27
CA TRP A 42 0.49 12.01 -16.78
C TRP A 42 1.76 12.61 -17.42
N GLN A 43 1.74 12.92 -18.71
CA GLN A 43 2.82 13.67 -19.36
C GLN A 43 3.04 15.04 -18.70
N LYS A 44 1.98 15.83 -18.49
CA LYS A 44 2.07 17.14 -17.82
C LYS A 44 2.66 17.04 -16.41
N LYS A 45 2.41 15.94 -15.71
CA LYS A 45 2.87 15.71 -14.34
C LYS A 45 4.26 15.09 -14.24
N GLY A 46 4.87 14.65 -15.36
CA GLY A 46 6.27 14.24 -15.39
C GLY A 46 6.59 12.94 -16.13
N LEU A 47 5.66 12.37 -16.91
CA LEU A 47 5.97 11.23 -17.79
C LEU A 47 6.76 11.70 -19.04
N ASN A 48 8.08 11.82 -18.89
CA ASN A 48 8.94 12.39 -19.94
C ASN A 48 9.56 11.35 -20.89
N ASN A 49 9.69 10.09 -20.46
CA ASN A 49 10.56 9.10 -21.11
C ASN A 49 9.82 7.86 -21.66
N VAL A 50 8.48 7.94 -21.78
CA VAL A 50 7.64 6.89 -22.38
C VAL A 50 6.60 7.57 -23.25
N GLY A 51 6.61 7.26 -24.55
CA GLY A 51 5.64 7.78 -25.50
C GLY A 51 4.28 7.08 -25.41
N LEU A 52 3.23 7.71 -25.94
CA LEU A 52 1.88 7.11 -25.98
C LEU A 52 1.89 5.74 -26.65
N GLN A 53 2.56 5.62 -27.79
CA GLN A 53 2.62 4.36 -28.54
C GLN A 53 3.27 3.23 -27.71
N GLU A 54 4.31 3.53 -26.92
CA GLU A 54 4.93 2.53 -26.05
C GLU A 54 3.95 1.97 -25.02
N ILE A 55 3.01 2.78 -24.52
CA ILE A 55 1.94 2.35 -23.60
C ILE A 55 0.85 1.57 -24.36
N LEU A 56 0.46 2.03 -25.54
CA LEU A 56 -0.52 1.34 -26.39
C LEU A 56 -0.03 -0.04 -26.86
N ASP A 57 1.28 -0.22 -26.98
CA ASP A 57 1.92 -1.48 -27.39
C ASP A 57 2.08 -2.51 -26.25
N ILE A 58 1.73 -2.16 -25.00
CA ILE A 58 1.75 -3.11 -23.88
C ILE A 58 0.54 -4.05 -24.00
N ASP A 59 0.78 -5.32 -24.27
CA ASP A 59 -0.29 -6.33 -24.28
C ASP A 59 -0.62 -6.76 -22.84
N LEU A 60 -1.82 -6.38 -22.36
CA LEU A 60 -2.29 -6.76 -21.04
C LEU A 60 -2.48 -8.28 -20.88
N ASN A 61 -2.70 -9.05 -21.95
CA ASN A 61 -2.72 -10.51 -21.86
C ASN A 61 -1.33 -11.07 -21.56
N GLN A 62 -0.30 -10.58 -22.26
CA GLN A 62 1.07 -10.99 -21.99
C GLN A 62 1.54 -10.54 -20.61
N LEU A 63 1.07 -9.37 -20.15
CA LEU A 63 1.36 -8.92 -18.80
C LEU A 63 0.67 -9.78 -17.73
N TYR A 64 -0.57 -10.23 -17.98
CA TYR A 64 -1.27 -11.18 -17.13
C TYR A 64 -0.57 -12.55 -17.08
N GLU A 65 -0.10 -13.07 -18.22
CA GLU A 65 0.58 -14.37 -18.32
C GLU A 65 2.04 -14.35 -17.82
N SER A 66 2.74 -13.22 -17.99
CA SER A 66 4.17 -13.09 -17.69
C SER A 66 4.50 -11.77 -16.95
N PRO A 67 3.91 -11.54 -15.77
CA PRO A 67 3.98 -10.26 -15.05
C PRO A 67 5.39 -9.87 -14.60
N TYR A 68 6.28 -10.84 -14.40
CA TYR A 68 7.62 -10.60 -13.87
C TYR A 68 8.68 -10.22 -14.92
N THR A 69 8.39 -10.47 -16.20
CA THR A 69 9.38 -10.37 -17.29
C THR A 69 8.91 -9.50 -18.45
N TYR A 70 7.62 -9.50 -18.77
CA TYR A 70 7.10 -8.76 -19.91
C TYR A 70 7.22 -7.23 -19.72
N LYS A 71 7.83 -6.55 -20.69
CA LYS A 71 7.99 -5.07 -20.72
C LYS A 71 8.55 -4.46 -19.42
N LYS A 72 9.34 -5.22 -18.66
CA LYS A 72 9.87 -4.84 -17.33
C LYS A 72 10.53 -3.45 -17.32
N GLU A 73 11.34 -3.13 -18.31
CA GLU A 73 12.01 -1.82 -18.41
C GLU A 73 11.04 -0.67 -18.65
N THR A 74 9.98 -0.88 -19.43
CA THR A 74 8.95 0.13 -19.67
C THR A 74 8.11 0.34 -18.40
N LEU A 75 7.69 -0.74 -17.74
CA LEU A 75 7.00 -0.67 -16.45
C LEU A 75 7.85 0.04 -15.40
N LEU A 76 9.16 -0.21 -15.40
CA LEU A 76 10.10 0.45 -14.49
C LEU A 76 10.12 1.97 -14.70
N LYS A 77 10.16 2.43 -15.95
CA LYS A 77 10.08 3.87 -16.27
C LYS A 77 8.75 4.46 -15.80
N LEU A 78 7.64 3.75 -16.03
CA LEU A 78 6.30 4.17 -15.62
C LEU A 78 6.22 4.32 -14.09
N GLN A 79 6.61 3.30 -13.32
CA GLN A 79 6.54 3.39 -11.85
C GLN A 79 7.43 4.50 -11.28
N LEU A 80 8.63 4.70 -11.84
CA LEU A 80 9.53 5.79 -11.40
C LEU A 80 8.93 7.18 -11.65
N SER A 81 8.16 7.34 -12.74
CA SER A 81 7.44 8.58 -13.00
C SER A 81 6.33 8.81 -11.97
N LEU A 82 5.62 7.76 -11.54
CA LEU A 82 4.58 7.84 -10.51
C LEU A 82 5.17 8.19 -9.14
N ARG A 83 6.31 7.59 -8.77
CA ARG A 83 7.08 7.98 -7.57
C ARG A 83 7.44 9.47 -7.59
N SER A 84 7.85 9.97 -8.76
CA SER A 84 8.20 11.38 -8.91
C SER A 84 7.00 12.31 -8.72
N ILE A 85 5.81 11.89 -9.16
CA ILE A 85 4.55 12.60 -8.92
C ILE A 85 4.22 12.63 -7.42
N SER A 86 4.27 11.48 -6.73
CA SER A 86 4.02 11.42 -5.28
C SER A 86 4.98 12.33 -4.51
N ALA A 87 6.29 12.21 -4.75
CA ALA A 87 7.30 13.04 -4.07
C ALA A 87 7.06 14.55 -4.29
N THR A 88 6.76 14.95 -5.53
CA THR A 88 6.48 16.35 -5.87
C THR A 88 5.22 16.83 -5.16
N SER A 89 4.18 15.99 -5.08
CA SER A 89 2.95 16.38 -4.43
C SER A 89 3.10 16.52 -2.92
N TYR A 90 3.80 15.59 -2.26
CA TYR A 90 4.07 15.68 -0.82
C TYR A 90 4.84 16.95 -0.46
N LYS A 91 5.84 17.30 -1.29
CA LYS A 91 6.57 18.56 -1.16
C LYS A 91 5.65 19.76 -1.32
N ASN A 92 4.84 19.78 -2.38
CA ASN A 92 3.96 20.92 -2.68
C ASN A 92 2.84 21.10 -1.64
N ASP A 93 2.23 20.01 -1.17
CA ASP A 93 1.22 20.02 -0.11
C ASP A 93 1.78 20.66 1.16
N LEU A 94 2.97 20.22 1.59
CA LEU A 94 3.63 20.79 2.76
C LEU A 94 3.89 22.29 2.58
N LEU A 95 4.50 22.68 1.47
CA LEU A 95 4.83 24.09 1.21
C LEU A 95 3.58 24.96 1.11
N LYS A 96 2.50 24.46 0.49
CA LYS A 96 1.21 25.14 0.42
C LYS A 96 0.62 25.36 1.80
N LYS A 97 0.53 24.31 2.63
CA LYS A 97 0.00 24.40 4.00
C LYS A 97 0.82 25.32 4.89
N ILE A 98 2.15 25.37 4.70
CA ILE A 98 3.03 26.32 5.38
C ILE A 98 2.72 27.76 4.94
N ALA A 99 2.54 28.00 3.64
CA ALA A 99 2.19 29.32 3.12
C ALA A 99 0.83 29.79 3.66
N GLU A 100 -0.17 28.90 3.66
CA GLU A 100 -1.50 29.15 4.21
C GLU A 100 -1.43 29.49 5.70
N ALA A 101 -0.77 28.64 6.50
CA ALA A 101 -0.59 28.86 7.94
C ALA A 101 0.04 30.21 8.27
N ARG A 102 0.96 30.70 7.43
CA ARG A 102 1.57 32.03 7.58
C ARG A 102 0.66 33.17 7.16
N SER A 103 -0.24 32.95 6.21
CA SER A 103 -1.15 33.97 5.68
C SER A 103 -2.36 34.23 6.58
N ASN A 104 -2.94 33.19 7.18
CA ASN A 104 -4.20 33.27 7.92
C ASN A 104 -4.14 32.64 9.31
N GLY A 105 -2.95 32.20 9.76
CA GLY A 105 -2.77 31.56 11.06
C GLY A 105 -3.30 30.12 11.15
N SER A 106 -3.61 29.47 10.02
CA SER A 106 -4.16 28.10 10.04
C SER A 106 -3.19 27.07 10.64
N THR A 107 -3.76 26.02 11.24
CA THR A 107 -3.04 24.85 11.78
C THR A 107 -2.98 23.71 10.77
N GLN A 108 -2.88 24.01 9.47
CA GLN A 108 -3.00 22.97 8.44
C GLN A 108 -1.69 22.21 8.18
N VAL A 109 -0.52 22.72 8.62
CA VAL A 109 0.78 22.02 8.44
C VAL A 109 0.75 20.63 9.04
N GLU A 110 0.10 20.50 10.19
CA GLU A 110 -0.08 19.27 10.94
C GLU A 110 -0.87 18.22 10.15
N SER A 111 -1.71 18.63 9.20
CA SER A 111 -2.45 17.73 8.31
C SER A 111 -1.65 17.25 7.09
N SER A 112 -0.39 17.66 6.93
CA SER A 112 0.44 17.18 5.81
C SER A 112 0.99 15.78 6.09
N PRO A 113 1.06 14.88 5.09
CA PRO A 113 1.68 13.56 5.26
C PRO A 113 3.13 13.66 5.75
N VAL A 114 3.88 14.66 5.28
CA VAL A 114 5.28 14.87 5.66
C VAL A 114 5.40 15.20 7.16
N TYR A 115 4.48 16.01 7.70
CA TYR A 115 4.46 16.31 9.13
C TYR A 115 4.20 15.05 9.96
N HIS A 116 3.17 14.26 9.60
CA HIS A 116 2.86 13.02 10.32
C HIS A 116 4.02 12.03 10.30
N LYS A 117 4.67 11.87 9.15
CA LYS A 117 5.87 11.03 9.00
C LYS A 117 7.04 11.55 9.84
N PHE A 118 7.24 12.85 9.94
CA PHE A 118 8.29 13.40 10.80
C PHE A 118 7.95 13.23 12.29
N MET A 119 6.70 13.45 12.69
CA MET A 119 6.20 13.20 14.04
C MET A 119 6.38 11.74 14.45
N GLU A 120 6.08 10.78 13.57
CA GLU A 120 6.30 9.36 13.80
C GLU A 120 7.77 9.06 14.15
N LEU A 121 8.73 9.66 13.44
CA LEU A 121 10.15 9.51 13.75
C LEU A 121 10.54 10.13 15.09
N VAL A 122 9.94 11.27 15.46
CA VAL A 122 10.15 11.88 16.77
C VAL A 122 9.62 10.96 17.87
N HIS A 123 8.41 10.42 17.71
CA HIS A 123 7.81 9.46 18.65
C HIS A 123 8.63 8.19 18.78
N PHE A 124 9.17 7.67 17.67
CA PHE A 124 10.08 6.52 17.67
C PHE A 124 11.30 6.74 18.58
N TYR A 125 11.87 7.95 18.60
CA TYR A 125 13.02 8.25 19.46
C TYR A 125 12.64 8.58 20.92
N LEU A 126 11.40 9.02 21.17
CA LEU A 126 10.87 9.29 22.51
C LEU A 126 10.54 8.02 23.30
N LYS A 127 10.06 6.96 22.62
CA LYS A 127 9.67 5.71 23.28
C LYS A 127 10.83 4.72 23.27
N GLU A 128 11.36 4.40 24.45
CA GLU A 128 12.46 3.43 24.55
C GLU A 128 12.04 2.02 24.12
N ASP A 129 10.77 1.65 24.36
CA ASP A 129 10.21 0.32 24.06
C ASP A 129 10.14 0.00 22.55
N ASP A 130 10.17 1.04 21.70
CA ASP A 130 10.12 0.94 20.24
C ASP A 130 11.50 0.72 19.61
N LYS A 131 12.59 0.79 20.40
CA LYS A 131 13.98 0.61 19.92
C LYS A 131 14.44 -0.84 19.85
N LYS A 132 13.51 -1.79 19.65
CA LYS A 132 13.85 -3.20 19.42
C LYS A 132 14.61 -3.35 18.10
N GLU A 133 15.46 -4.36 18.02
CA GLU A 133 16.19 -4.67 16.79
C GLU A 133 15.23 -4.82 15.60
N GLY A 134 15.54 -4.15 14.48
CA GLY A 134 14.72 -4.14 13.27
C GLY A 134 13.47 -3.24 13.29
N ALA A 135 13.16 -2.55 14.40
CA ALA A 135 11.97 -1.68 14.46
C ALA A 135 12.07 -0.48 13.50
N LEU A 136 13.24 0.16 13.40
CA LEU A 136 13.47 1.25 12.46
C LEU A 136 13.31 0.80 11.00
N ASP A 137 13.68 -0.44 10.68
CA ASP A 137 13.56 -0.97 9.32
C ASP A 137 12.10 -1.16 8.91
N LYS A 138 11.20 -1.47 9.87
CA LYS A 138 9.75 -1.45 9.63
C LYS A 138 9.24 -0.04 9.33
N VAL A 139 9.72 0.97 10.06
CA VAL A 139 9.34 2.37 9.80
C VAL A 139 9.80 2.80 8.39
N LYS A 140 11.04 2.45 8.00
CA LYS A 140 11.60 2.76 6.66
C LYS A 140 10.79 2.19 5.49
N GLN A 141 10.04 1.10 5.69
CA GLN A 141 9.23 0.52 4.62
C GLN A 141 8.18 1.51 4.11
N PHE A 142 7.54 2.27 5.01
CA PHE A 142 6.40 3.14 4.70
C PHE A 142 6.72 4.64 4.83
N ASN A 143 7.75 4.98 5.60
CA ASN A 143 8.19 6.35 5.87
C ASN A 143 9.57 6.63 5.25
N GLU A 144 9.57 7.29 4.10
CA GLU A 144 10.75 7.69 3.32
C GLU A 144 11.73 8.56 4.11
N LEU A 145 11.24 9.32 5.10
CA LEU A 145 12.08 10.21 5.89
C LEU A 145 13.07 9.39 6.72
N ALA A 146 12.69 8.18 7.13
CA ALA A 146 13.54 7.26 7.88
C ALA A 146 14.74 6.74 7.06
N SER A 147 14.72 6.91 5.73
CA SER A 147 15.82 6.53 4.84
C SER A 147 16.90 7.61 4.72
N SER A 148 16.72 8.78 5.34
CA SER A 148 17.75 9.84 5.44
C SER A 148 18.37 9.85 6.84
N PRO A 149 19.68 9.56 6.97
CA PRO A 149 20.39 9.70 8.25
C PRO A 149 20.27 11.10 8.85
N GLU A 150 20.24 12.14 8.02
CA GLU A 150 20.12 13.53 8.44
C GLU A 150 18.74 13.84 9.02
N VAL A 151 17.67 13.27 8.44
CA VAL A 151 16.32 13.41 9.01
C VAL A 151 16.20 12.62 10.31
N LEU A 152 16.80 11.44 10.41
CA LEU A 152 16.85 10.66 11.65
C LEU A 152 17.56 11.42 12.78
N ASP A 153 18.70 12.06 12.48
CA ASP A 153 19.42 12.91 13.44
C ASP A 153 18.57 14.12 13.88
N LEU A 154 17.87 14.77 12.94
CA LEU A 154 16.94 15.87 13.25
C LEU A 154 15.78 15.39 14.15
N ALA A 155 15.17 14.25 13.84
CA ALA A 155 14.10 13.66 14.64
C ALA A 155 14.58 13.30 16.06
N GLN A 156 15.78 12.70 16.17
CA GLN A 156 16.37 12.36 17.46
C GLN A 156 16.68 13.59 18.31
N LYS A 157 17.23 14.66 17.72
CA LYS A 157 17.45 15.95 18.40
C LYS A 157 16.13 16.59 18.85
N THR A 158 15.10 16.49 18.01
CA THR A 158 13.76 16.99 18.32
C THR A 158 13.17 16.22 19.50
N ALA A 159 13.25 14.88 19.50
CA ALA A 159 12.81 14.03 20.60
C ALA A 159 13.53 14.38 21.92
N LYS A 160 14.88 14.46 21.91
CA LYS A 160 15.68 14.82 23.10
C LYS A 160 15.31 16.18 23.68
N SER A 161 14.99 17.16 22.84
CA SER A 161 14.57 18.50 23.29
C SER A 161 13.12 18.58 23.73
N LEU A 162 12.28 17.61 23.33
CA LEU A 162 10.87 17.50 23.70
C LEU A 162 10.67 16.76 25.03
N GLU A 163 11.45 15.72 25.29
CA GLU A 163 11.39 14.90 26.51
C GLU A 163 11.26 15.71 27.83
N PRO A 164 12.11 16.73 28.12
CA PRO A 164 11.97 17.50 29.36
C PRO A 164 10.67 18.32 29.42
N LYS A 165 10.06 18.67 28.28
CA LYS A 165 8.79 19.43 28.23
C LYS A 165 7.58 18.56 28.55
N LEU A 166 7.71 17.25 28.38
CA LEU A 166 6.66 16.26 28.67
C LEU A 166 6.73 15.75 30.11
N LYS A 167 7.83 15.98 30.82
CA LYS A 167 8.01 15.50 32.19
C LYS A 167 6.96 16.11 33.14
N GLY A 168 6.27 15.24 33.87
CA GLY A 168 5.23 15.64 34.82
C GLY A 168 3.90 16.06 34.18
N LYS A 169 3.75 15.88 32.86
CA LYS A 169 2.47 16.06 32.16
C LYS A 169 1.68 14.76 32.21
N SER A 170 0.41 14.85 32.54
CA SER A 170 -0.48 13.69 32.69
C SER A 170 -1.71 13.74 31.77
N SER A 171 -2.11 14.94 31.31
CA SER A 171 -3.22 15.08 30.37
C SER A 171 -2.76 14.79 28.94
N PHE A 172 -3.50 13.93 28.26
CA PHE A 172 -3.30 13.62 26.84
C PHE A 172 -3.34 14.89 25.96
N GLU A 173 -4.32 15.77 26.19
CA GLU A 173 -4.48 17.01 25.42
C GLU A 173 -3.29 17.96 25.61
N GLU A 174 -2.77 18.04 26.82
CA GLU A 174 -1.61 18.88 27.14
C GLU A 174 -0.34 18.33 26.45
N ILE A 175 -0.13 17.01 26.53
CA ILE A 175 0.97 16.32 25.85
C ILE A 175 0.88 16.58 24.34
N GLN A 176 -0.26 16.28 23.71
CA GLN A 176 -0.44 16.41 22.28
C GLN A 176 -0.22 17.85 21.79
N LYS A 177 -0.67 18.86 22.55
CA LYS A 177 -0.44 20.27 22.23
C LYS A 177 1.05 20.64 22.28
N ILE A 178 1.77 20.17 23.30
CA ILE A 178 3.21 20.42 23.45
C ILE A 178 3.99 19.72 22.33
N GLU A 179 3.71 18.44 22.08
CA GLU A 179 4.34 17.67 21.00
C GLU A 179 4.12 18.35 19.66
N ASN A 180 2.86 18.65 19.31
CA ASN A 180 2.53 19.25 18.02
C ASN A 180 3.23 20.60 17.83
N SER A 181 3.17 21.47 18.83
CA SER A 181 3.82 22.78 18.74
C SER A 181 5.34 22.65 18.56
N HIS A 182 5.98 21.74 19.27
CA HIS A 182 7.44 21.59 19.27
C HIS A 182 7.94 20.93 17.97
N VAL A 183 7.28 19.86 17.54
CA VAL A 183 7.63 19.16 16.29
C VAL A 183 7.37 20.03 15.08
N LYS A 184 6.25 20.78 15.06
CA LYS A 184 5.98 21.78 14.01
C LYS A 184 7.05 22.84 13.95
N GLN A 185 7.50 23.35 15.09
CA GLN A 185 8.58 24.35 15.12
C GLN A 185 9.88 23.80 14.52
N ALA A 186 10.26 22.56 14.88
CA ALA A 186 11.45 21.91 14.34
C ALA A 186 11.35 21.70 12.82
N LEU A 187 10.19 21.22 12.35
CA LEU A 187 9.93 21.02 10.92
C LEU A 187 10.01 22.34 10.15
N LEU A 188 9.35 23.40 10.65
CA LEU A 188 9.35 24.71 9.99
C LEU A 188 10.74 25.33 9.95
N ALA A 189 11.54 25.16 11.02
CA ALA A 189 12.91 25.64 11.09
C ALA A 189 13.85 24.94 10.10
N ASP A 190 13.58 23.67 9.77
CA ASP A 190 14.32 22.97 8.71
C ASP A 190 13.83 23.37 7.31
N VAL A 191 12.52 23.41 7.09
CA VAL A 191 11.92 23.61 5.76
C VAL A 191 12.06 25.06 5.27
N LEU A 192 12.19 26.04 6.17
CA LEU A 192 12.26 27.46 5.83
C LEU A 192 13.60 28.10 6.22
N SER A 193 14.10 28.99 5.34
CA SER A 193 15.16 29.94 5.65
C SER A 193 14.57 31.35 5.56
N GLY A 194 14.24 31.92 6.72
CA GLY A 194 13.44 33.14 6.80
C GLY A 194 12.04 32.92 6.22
N SER A 195 11.69 33.64 5.16
CA SER A 195 10.38 33.56 4.51
C SER A 195 10.31 32.61 3.31
N LYS A 196 11.42 31.97 2.93
CA LYS A 196 11.56 31.16 1.71
C LYS A 196 11.88 29.70 2.04
N GLU A 197 11.67 28.82 1.07
CA GLU A 197 12.13 27.43 1.12
C GLU A 197 13.64 27.38 1.45
N ASN A 198 14.02 26.54 2.40
CA ASN A 198 15.41 26.29 2.73
C ASN A 198 16.02 25.31 1.72
N PRO A 199 16.99 25.72 0.87
CA PRO A 199 17.61 24.81 -0.10
C PRO A 199 18.44 23.71 0.56
N ARG A 200 18.73 23.82 1.86
CA ARG A 200 19.45 22.82 2.65
C ARG A 200 18.54 21.99 3.55
N SER A 201 17.21 22.15 3.46
CA SER A 201 16.25 21.39 4.25
C SER A 201 16.51 19.89 4.09
N VAL A 202 16.71 19.21 5.22
CA VAL A 202 16.89 17.75 5.23
C VAL A 202 15.55 17.05 5.08
N ILE A 203 14.45 17.63 5.58
CA ILE A 203 13.10 17.09 5.44
C ILE A 203 12.68 17.09 3.96
N LEU A 204 12.85 18.22 3.25
CA LEU A 204 12.49 18.29 1.83
C LEU A 204 13.32 17.32 0.98
N LYS A 205 14.62 17.19 1.28
CA LYS A 205 15.47 16.15 0.64
C LYS A 205 15.06 14.74 1.04
N GLY A 206 14.57 14.54 2.26
CA GLY A 206 14.02 13.27 2.73
C GLY A 206 12.77 12.85 1.95
N VAL A 207 11.87 13.78 1.64
CA VAL A 207 10.68 13.50 0.81
C VAL A 207 11.06 12.95 -0.57
N GLU A 208 12.17 13.42 -1.15
CA GLU A 208 12.68 12.92 -2.43
C GLU A 208 13.06 11.44 -2.40
N LYS A 209 13.26 10.84 -1.21
CA LYS A 209 13.52 9.40 -1.04
C LYS A 209 12.36 8.52 -1.51
N ILE A 210 11.14 9.05 -1.69
CA ILE A 210 10.04 8.34 -2.37
C ILE A 210 10.45 7.86 -3.77
N LYS A 211 11.35 8.59 -4.44
CA LYS A 211 11.86 8.28 -5.79
C LYS A 211 12.82 7.09 -5.82
N GLU A 212 13.32 6.65 -4.67
CA GLU A 212 14.23 5.50 -4.60
C GLU A 212 13.48 4.18 -4.84
N LYS A 213 14.14 3.26 -5.56
CA LYS A 213 13.58 1.93 -5.82
C LYS A 213 13.51 1.13 -4.52
N GLY A 214 12.48 0.29 -4.40
CA GLY A 214 12.30 -0.60 -3.26
C GLY A 214 11.61 0.02 -2.05
N ARG A 215 11.36 1.34 -2.01
CA ARG A 215 10.49 1.95 -0.99
C ARG A 215 9.03 1.62 -1.29
N TRP A 216 8.33 0.99 -0.35
CA TRP A 216 6.96 0.53 -0.58
C TRP A 216 6.00 1.70 -0.71
N ALA A 217 5.06 1.61 -1.67
CA ALA A 217 4.00 2.60 -1.77
C ALA A 217 3.03 2.43 -0.60
N THR A 218 2.62 3.54 0.00
CA THR A 218 1.47 3.58 0.91
C THR A 218 0.20 3.86 0.12
N HIS A 219 -0.96 3.64 0.75
CA HIS A 219 -2.23 4.05 0.17
C HIS A 219 -2.24 5.55 -0.18
N ASP A 220 -1.70 6.40 0.70
CA ASP A 220 -1.64 7.85 0.49
C ASP A 220 -0.81 8.24 -0.73
N ASP A 221 0.29 7.54 -1.02
CA ASP A 221 1.06 7.78 -2.25
C ASP A 221 0.20 7.56 -3.49
N LEU A 222 -0.49 6.42 -3.53
CA LEU A 222 -1.30 6.02 -4.68
C LEU A 222 -2.51 6.94 -4.84
N LYS A 223 -3.13 7.34 -3.72
CA LYS A 223 -4.24 8.29 -3.71
C LYS A 223 -3.78 9.65 -4.26
N GLU A 224 -2.67 10.16 -3.78
CA GLU A 224 -2.15 11.45 -4.23
C GLU A 224 -1.82 11.43 -5.72
N ILE A 225 -1.23 10.34 -6.22
CA ILE A 225 -1.01 10.18 -7.65
C ILE A 225 -2.33 10.15 -8.43
N ALA A 226 -3.34 9.41 -7.94
CA ALA A 226 -4.65 9.35 -8.57
C ALA A 226 -5.32 10.74 -8.67
N ASP A 227 -5.26 11.52 -7.58
CA ASP A 227 -5.74 12.90 -7.52
C ASP A 227 -4.99 13.80 -8.53
N GLN A 228 -3.67 13.65 -8.68
CA GLN A 228 -2.89 14.42 -9.67
C GLN A 228 -3.20 14.04 -11.13
N LEU A 229 -3.66 12.81 -11.37
CA LEU A 229 -3.93 12.26 -12.69
C LEU A 229 -5.42 12.28 -13.09
N ASP A 230 -6.27 12.85 -12.25
CA ASP A 230 -7.72 12.93 -12.45
C ASP A 230 -8.36 11.55 -12.71
N VAL A 231 -7.95 10.56 -11.91
CA VAL A 231 -8.51 9.20 -11.91
C VAL A 231 -8.97 8.81 -10.51
N ASN A 232 -10.02 8.00 -10.45
CA ASN A 232 -10.45 7.42 -9.18
C ASN A 232 -9.51 6.26 -8.79
N LEU A 233 -9.20 6.16 -7.49
CA LEU A 233 -8.53 5.00 -6.92
C LEU A 233 -9.51 4.20 -6.07
N TYR A 234 -9.65 2.92 -6.36
CA TYR A 234 -10.38 1.98 -5.53
C TYR A 234 -9.43 0.86 -5.08
N VAL A 235 -9.21 0.75 -3.78
CA VAL A 235 -8.43 -0.34 -3.19
C VAL A 235 -9.37 -1.32 -2.46
N THR A 236 -9.33 -2.59 -2.86
CA THR A 236 -10.14 -3.65 -2.24
C THR A 236 -9.85 -3.74 -0.72
N ASN A 237 -10.91 -3.88 0.08
CA ASN A 237 -10.86 -3.97 1.55
C ASN A 237 -10.25 -2.74 2.26
N GLN A 238 -10.20 -1.58 1.61
CA GLN A 238 -9.78 -0.32 2.20
C GLN A 238 -10.88 0.72 2.11
N LEU A 239 -10.90 1.66 3.06
CA LEU A 239 -11.78 2.81 2.99
C LEU A 239 -11.29 3.73 1.87
N ASN A 240 -12.08 3.87 0.81
CA ASN A 240 -11.79 4.77 -0.30
C ASN A 240 -12.67 6.03 -0.20
N GLY A 241 -12.21 7.12 -0.81
CA GLY A 241 -13.04 8.32 -0.97
C GLY A 241 -14.23 8.08 -1.91
N ALA A 242 -15.16 9.04 -1.96
CA ALA A 242 -16.23 9.01 -2.95
C ALA A 242 -15.64 9.08 -4.37
N LEU A 243 -16.14 8.22 -5.27
CA LEU A 243 -15.75 8.25 -6.67
C LEU A 243 -16.24 9.55 -7.31
N MET A 244 -15.34 10.22 -8.02
CA MET A 244 -15.69 11.40 -8.81
C MET A 244 -16.34 10.99 -10.12
N ASP A 245 -17.43 11.65 -10.47
CA ASP A 245 -18.13 11.40 -11.73
C ASP A 245 -17.27 11.82 -12.93
N GLY A 246 -17.34 11.05 -14.00
CA GLY A 246 -16.52 11.23 -15.22
C GLY A 246 -15.04 10.88 -15.08
N TRP A 247 -14.56 10.44 -13.90
CA TRP A 247 -13.20 9.95 -13.70
C TRP A 247 -13.12 8.43 -13.88
N SER A 248 -12.13 7.97 -14.65
CA SER A 248 -11.86 6.55 -14.84
C SER A 248 -11.32 5.96 -13.53
N THR A 249 -11.67 4.71 -13.21
CA THR A 249 -11.28 4.08 -11.93
C THR A 249 -10.17 3.06 -12.11
N VAL A 250 -9.09 3.23 -11.35
CA VAL A 250 -8.08 2.18 -11.14
C VAL A 250 -8.50 1.33 -9.94
N VAL A 251 -8.56 0.01 -10.13
CA VAL A 251 -8.89 -0.95 -9.07
C VAL A 251 -7.64 -1.71 -8.67
N LEU A 252 -7.21 -1.58 -7.42
CA LEU A 252 -6.05 -2.27 -6.87
C LEU A 252 -6.45 -3.24 -5.75
N ASN A 253 -5.64 -4.26 -5.55
CA ASN A 253 -5.75 -5.17 -4.42
C ASN A 253 -4.50 -5.01 -3.56
N ASN A 254 -4.71 -4.82 -2.26
CA ASN A 254 -3.66 -4.85 -1.25
C ASN A 254 -3.69 -6.22 -0.56
N GLU A 255 -2.60 -6.96 -0.61
CA GLU A 255 -2.51 -8.36 -0.21
C GLU A 255 -1.50 -8.56 0.93
N GLY A 256 -1.81 -9.51 1.82
CA GLY A 256 -0.91 -9.97 2.88
C GLY A 256 -0.43 -8.82 3.78
N ASP A 257 -1.36 -8.11 4.43
CA ASP A 257 -1.04 -6.98 5.33
C ASP A 257 -0.15 -5.90 4.67
N SER A 258 -0.49 -5.49 3.44
CA SER A 258 0.24 -4.47 2.65
C SER A 258 1.64 -4.89 2.16
N ILE A 259 1.90 -6.18 2.02
CA ILE A 259 3.17 -6.70 1.47
C ILE A 259 3.18 -6.68 -0.06
N HIS A 260 2.00 -6.84 -0.69
CA HIS A 260 1.92 -6.91 -2.14
C HIS A 260 0.71 -6.16 -2.70
N TRP A 261 0.87 -5.63 -3.90
CA TRP A 261 -0.14 -4.87 -4.61
C TRP A 261 -0.32 -5.44 -6.00
N THR A 262 -1.56 -5.63 -6.44
CA THR A 262 -1.89 -6.08 -7.79
C THR A 262 -3.02 -5.23 -8.39
N THR A 263 -3.22 -5.35 -9.70
CA THR A 263 -4.24 -4.57 -10.43
C THR A 263 -5.40 -5.46 -10.83
N THR A 264 -6.62 -4.96 -10.71
CA THR A 264 -7.81 -5.60 -11.29
C THR A 264 -8.22 -4.84 -12.55
N VAL A 265 -8.41 -5.56 -13.66
CA VAL A 265 -8.98 -5.02 -14.90
C VAL A 265 -10.27 -5.76 -15.25
N GLU A 266 -11.27 -5.05 -15.77
CA GLU A 266 -12.60 -5.64 -16.06
C GLU A 266 -12.52 -6.66 -17.19
N GLU A 267 -11.79 -6.33 -18.25
CA GLU A 267 -11.65 -7.15 -19.45
C GLU A 267 -10.20 -7.10 -19.95
N LEU A 268 -9.70 -8.24 -20.41
CA LEU A 268 -8.46 -8.28 -21.20
C LEU A 268 -8.81 -8.03 -22.68
N PRO A 269 -7.97 -7.28 -23.42
CA PRO A 269 -8.16 -7.13 -24.86
C PRO A 269 -8.18 -8.50 -25.53
N LYS A 270 -9.05 -8.69 -26.55
CA LYS A 270 -9.05 -9.95 -27.31
C LYS A 270 -7.64 -10.23 -27.86
N PRO A 271 -7.09 -11.44 -27.70
CA PRO A 271 -5.76 -11.77 -28.21
C PRO A 271 -5.69 -11.41 -29.69
N LYS A 272 -4.75 -10.55 -30.07
CA LYS A 272 -4.47 -10.32 -31.49
C LYS A 272 -3.96 -11.66 -32.03
N ALA A 273 -4.64 -12.21 -33.04
CA ALA A 273 -4.24 -13.47 -33.66
C ALA A 273 -2.74 -13.39 -34.01
N LYS A 274 -1.96 -14.36 -33.51
CA LYS A 274 -0.53 -14.45 -33.85
C LYS A 274 -0.41 -14.45 -35.37
N PRO A 275 0.50 -13.65 -35.97
CA PRO A 275 0.82 -13.81 -37.37
C PRO A 275 1.24 -15.27 -37.57
N ILE A 276 0.54 -15.98 -38.44
CA ILE A 276 0.95 -17.33 -38.85
C ILE A 276 2.32 -17.14 -39.50
N GLU A 277 3.38 -17.54 -38.81
CA GLU A 277 4.68 -17.73 -39.43
C GLU A 277 4.47 -18.73 -40.57
N LYS A 278 4.60 -18.25 -41.81
CA LYS A 278 4.61 -19.13 -42.97
C LYS A 278 5.86 -19.99 -42.84
N GLU A 279 5.64 -21.21 -42.39
CA GLU A 279 6.61 -22.30 -42.40
C GLU A 279 7.19 -22.41 -43.81
N ARG A 280 8.43 -21.93 -43.98
CA ARG A 280 9.16 -22.05 -45.23
C ARG A 280 9.70 -23.48 -45.29
N VAL A 281 8.94 -24.33 -45.95
CA VAL A 281 9.37 -25.67 -46.36
C VAL A 281 10.59 -25.53 -47.27
N GLU A 282 11.76 -25.97 -46.81
CA GLU A 282 12.86 -26.34 -47.68
C GLU A 282 13.50 -27.64 -47.16
N ASN A 283 13.27 -28.70 -47.93
CA ASN A 283 13.78 -30.05 -47.75
C ASN A 283 15.25 -30.14 -48.17
N SER A 284 16.10 -30.75 -47.33
CA SER A 284 17.14 -31.68 -47.79
C SER A 284 17.82 -32.49 -46.66
N LYS A 285 17.26 -33.69 -46.40
CA LYS A 285 17.89 -35.04 -46.39
C LYS A 285 19.08 -35.41 -45.46
N PRO A 286 19.31 -36.74 -45.20
CA PRO A 286 19.39 -37.30 -43.84
C PRO A 286 20.80 -37.79 -43.44
N ILE A 287 21.05 -37.92 -42.13
CA ILE A 287 22.16 -38.72 -41.59
C ILE A 287 21.64 -39.64 -40.48
N GLU A 288 22.18 -40.85 -40.51
CA GLU A 288 21.80 -42.05 -39.78
C GLU A 288 21.97 -41.99 -38.25
N LYS A 289 20.96 -42.56 -37.59
CA LYS A 289 20.98 -43.49 -36.45
C LYS A 289 22.24 -43.54 -35.58
N THR A 290 22.05 -43.23 -34.30
CA THR A 290 22.56 -44.11 -33.24
C THR A 290 21.46 -44.30 -32.19
N HIS A 291 21.07 -45.55 -32.00
CA HIS A 291 20.14 -46.01 -31.00
C HIS A 291 20.75 -45.90 -29.59
N THR A 292 19.97 -45.42 -28.62
CA THR A 292 19.94 -46.07 -27.31
C THR A 292 18.54 -45.97 -26.67
N SER A 293 18.15 -47.11 -26.14
CA SER A 293 16.84 -47.55 -25.66
C SER A 293 16.16 -46.65 -24.63
N SER A 294 14.85 -46.51 -24.82
CA SER A 294 13.83 -46.16 -23.84
C SER A 294 13.91 -46.99 -22.56
N LYS A 295 13.67 -46.35 -21.42
CA LYS A 295 12.94 -46.94 -20.27
C LYS A 295 11.99 -45.88 -19.72
N ASN A 296 10.70 -46.15 -19.87
CA ASN A 296 9.60 -45.45 -19.22
C ASN A 296 9.79 -45.49 -17.70
N LYS A 297 9.61 -44.34 -17.05
CA LYS A 297 9.08 -44.26 -15.69
C LYS A 297 7.96 -43.22 -15.70
N GLU A 298 6.74 -43.72 -15.58
CA GLU A 298 5.60 -42.97 -15.09
C GLU A 298 6.01 -42.20 -13.83
N THR A 299 5.74 -40.91 -13.81
CA THR A 299 5.75 -40.12 -12.59
C THR A 299 4.34 -39.63 -12.36
N THR A 300 3.72 -40.25 -11.36
CA THR A 300 2.45 -39.93 -10.72
C THR A 300 2.36 -38.42 -10.42
N PRO A 301 1.19 -37.79 -10.54
CA PRO A 301 1.01 -36.41 -10.09
C PRO A 301 1.24 -36.33 -8.58
N VAL A 302 2.17 -35.47 -8.16
CA VAL A 302 2.33 -35.08 -6.76
C VAL A 302 1.12 -34.23 -6.39
N ILE A 303 0.18 -34.86 -5.70
CA ILE A 303 -0.90 -34.20 -4.96
C ILE A 303 -0.24 -33.37 -3.87
N VAL A 304 -0.26 -32.04 -4.02
CA VAL A 304 0.03 -31.14 -2.90
C VAL A 304 -1.12 -31.31 -1.90
N PRO A 305 -0.84 -31.61 -0.62
CA PRO A 305 -1.88 -31.82 0.36
C PRO A 305 -2.69 -30.52 0.55
N VAL A 306 -4.00 -30.63 0.35
CA VAL A 306 -4.97 -29.65 0.84
C VAL A 306 -4.78 -29.59 2.35
N ASP A 307 -4.34 -28.43 2.84
CA ASP A 307 -4.17 -28.19 4.28
C ASP A 307 -5.56 -28.12 4.93
N THR A 308 -6.06 -29.29 5.33
CA THR A 308 -7.19 -29.48 6.24
C THR A 308 -6.77 -29.15 7.67
N GLN A 309 -6.34 -27.91 7.90
CA GLN A 309 -6.38 -27.37 9.25
C GLN A 309 -7.84 -27.19 9.65
N ALA A 310 -8.21 -27.77 10.79
CA ALA A 310 -9.56 -27.70 11.34
C ALA A 310 -10.04 -26.23 11.36
N PRO A 311 -11.32 -25.96 11.04
CA PRO A 311 -11.89 -24.60 10.99
C PRO A 311 -11.57 -23.74 12.22
N VAL A 312 -11.45 -24.37 13.39
CA VAL A 312 -11.07 -23.76 14.67
C VAL A 312 -9.70 -23.09 14.64
N VAL A 313 -8.72 -23.69 13.95
CA VAL A 313 -7.36 -23.15 13.84
C VAL A 313 -7.35 -21.93 12.92
N LYS A 314 -8.13 -21.94 11.83
CA LYS A 314 -8.29 -20.77 10.94
C LYS A 314 -8.98 -19.61 11.66
N TYR A 315 -10.01 -19.89 12.45
CA TYR A 315 -10.69 -18.86 13.26
C TYR A 315 -9.77 -18.25 14.32
N GLN A 316 -9.04 -19.08 15.08
CA GLN A 316 -8.05 -18.59 16.05
C GLN A 316 -6.95 -17.76 15.38
N THR A 317 -6.49 -18.17 14.20
CA THR A 317 -5.50 -17.41 13.41
C THR A 317 -6.06 -16.07 12.94
N HIS A 318 -7.33 -16.02 12.52
CA HIS A 318 -8.00 -14.79 12.09
C HIS A 318 -8.25 -13.81 13.25
N ILE A 319 -8.71 -14.30 14.41
CA ILE A 319 -8.86 -13.50 15.62
C ILE A 319 -7.50 -12.95 16.10
N ASN A 320 -6.46 -13.79 16.09
CA ASN A 320 -5.11 -13.35 16.45
C ASN A 320 -4.55 -12.31 15.47
N ALA A 321 -4.86 -12.43 14.17
CA ALA A 321 -4.52 -11.43 13.16
C ALA A 321 -5.28 -10.11 13.37
N LEU A 322 -6.57 -10.15 13.72
CA LEU A 322 -7.36 -8.99 14.10
C LEU A 322 -6.81 -8.30 15.36
N ILE A 323 -6.39 -9.07 16.37
CA ILE A 323 -5.76 -8.54 17.59
C ILE A 323 -4.40 -7.91 17.27
N GLN A 324 -3.59 -8.50 16.40
CA GLN A 324 -2.33 -7.92 15.95
C GLN A 324 -2.52 -6.67 15.08
N ALA A 325 -3.53 -6.66 14.20
CA ALA A 325 -3.89 -5.51 13.37
C ALA A 325 -4.38 -4.33 14.24
N ALA A 326 -5.17 -4.60 15.28
CA ALA A 326 -5.54 -3.59 16.27
C ALA A 326 -4.35 -3.14 17.14
N SER A 327 -3.31 -3.96 17.29
CA SER A 327 -2.13 -3.64 18.10
C SER A 327 -1.08 -2.79 17.38
N THR A 328 -1.16 -2.63 16.06
CA THR A 328 -0.15 -1.94 15.23
C THR A 328 -0.45 -0.45 14.99
N GLN A 329 -1.65 0.02 15.34
CA GLN A 329 -1.96 1.45 15.39
C GLN A 329 -2.07 1.89 16.85
N GLY A 330 -1.20 2.82 17.27
CA GLY A 330 -1.11 3.32 18.64
C GLY A 330 -2.39 3.94 19.24
N LEU A 331 -3.47 4.03 18.46
CA LEU A 331 -4.82 4.43 18.91
C LEU A 331 -5.56 3.37 19.73
N PHE A 332 -5.20 2.08 19.63
CA PHE A 332 -6.03 0.97 20.16
C PHE A 332 -5.39 0.15 21.30
N ALA A 333 -4.33 0.65 21.94
CA ALA A 333 -3.70 -0.02 23.09
C ALA A 333 -4.70 -0.32 24.23
N HIS A 334 -5.74 0.52 24.40
CA HIS A 334 -6.82 0.29 25.35
C HIS A 334 -7.81 -0.82 24.93
N VAL A 335 -7.98 -1.05 23.62
CA VAL A 335 -8.79 -2.16 23.09
C VAL A 335 -8.07 -3.48 23.27
N LYS A 336 -6.74 -3.51 23.08
CA LYS A 336 -5.90 -4.67 23.40
C LYS A 336 -6.02 -5.07 24.86
N ASN A 337 -5.88 -4.14 25.81
CA ASN A 337 -6.08 -4.42 27.23
C ASN A 337 -7.51 -4.88 27.57
N ARG A 338 -8.52 -4.47 26.81
CA ARG A 338 -9.91 -4.89 27.02
C ARG A 338 -10.22 -6.26 26.42
N ILE A 339 -9.55 -6.62 25.33
CA ILE A 339 -9.62 -7.93 24.65
C ILE A 339 -8.75 -8.98 25.36
N GLU A 340 -7.56 -8.62 25.84
CA GLU A 340 -6.69 -9.53 26.61
C GLU A 340 -7.25 -9.84 28.00
N ASN A 341 -8.10 -8.95 28.54
CA ASN A 341 -8.90 -9.17 29.74
C ASN A 341 -10.31 -9.72 29.44
N LEU A 342 -10.62 -10.11 28.20
CA LEU A 342 -11.79 -10.94 27.95
C LEU A 342 -11.59 -12.22 28.76
N ASP A 343 -12.56 -12.52 29.62
CA ASP A 343 -12.55 -13.71 30.46
C ASP A 343 -12.44 -14.95 29.57
N LYS A 344 -11.20 -15.41 29.39
CA LYS A 344 -10.82 -16.49 28.49
C LYS A 344 -11.57 -17.78 28.85
N GLU A 345 -11.92 -17.94 30.12
CA GLU A 345 -12.76 -19.02 30.60
C GLU A 345 -14.22 -18.93 30.12
N SER A 346 -14.78 -17.73 29.92
CA SER A 346 -16.13 -17.55 29.39
C SER A 346 -16.21 -17.91 27.90
N LEU A 347 -15.17 -17.56 27.13
CA LEU A 347 -15.09 -17.85 25.68
C LEU A 347 -14.86 -19.35 25.40
N ASP A 348 -14.06 -20.03 26.22
CA ASP A 348 -13.80 -21.47 26.07
C ASP A 348 -15.01 -22.35 26.48
N LYS A 349 -16.01 -21.78 27.18
CA LYS A 349 -17.23 -22.49 27.64
C LYS A 349 -18.41 -22.35 26.69
N GLU A 350 -18.40 -21.38 25.77
CA GLU A 350 -19.47 -21.21 24.77
C GLU A 350 -19.37 -22.27 23.67
N LYS A 351 -20.46 -23.02 23.47
CA LYS A 351 -20.57 -24.05 22.43
C LYS A 351 -21.70 -23.70 21.48
N ALA A 352 -21.57 -24.20 20.25
CA ALA A 352 -22.64 -24.10 19.26
C ALA A 352 -23.93 -24.70 19.83
N ALA A 353 -24.99 -23.90 19.92
CA ALA A 353 -26.30 -24.31 20.36
C ALA A 353 -26.88 -25.34 19.38
N LYS A 354 -27.52 -26.39 19.92
CA LYS A 354 -28.28 -27.35 19.11
C LYS A 354 -29.75 -27.07 19.29
N ASN A 355 -30.49 -26.99 18.17
CA ASN A 355 -31.94 -26.89 18.24
C ASN A 355 -32.58 -28.22 18.67
N GLU A 356 -33.89 -28.21 18.91
CA GLU A 356 -34.70 -29.35 19.38
C GLU A 356 -34.70 -30.55 18.41
N HIS A 357 -34.12 -30.38 17.23
CA HIS A 357 -33.97 -31.41 16.19
C HIS A 357 -32.51 -31.85 16.00
N GLY A 358 -31.62 -31.45 16.90
CA GLY A 358 -30.21 -31.87 16.92
C GLY A 358 -29.34 -31.21 15.85
N VAL A 359 -29.87 -30.22 15.12
CA VAL A 359 -29.11 -29.44 14.14
C VAL A 359 -28.30 -28.39 14.91
N THR A 360 -26.99 -28.44 14.72
CA THR A 360 -26.05 -27.45 15.25
C THR A 360 -26.28 -26.13 14.54
N GLU A 361 -26.36 -25.04 15.29
CA GLU A 361 -26.42 -23.68 14.73
C GLU A 361 -25.31 -23.46 13.70
N SER A 362 -25.61 -22.72 12.64
CA SER A 362 -24.60 -22.37 11.63
C SER A 362 -23.56 -21.40 12.21
N ASP A 363 -22.36 -21.39 11.62
CA ASP A 363 -21.27 -20.51 12.08
C ASP A 363 -21.67 -19.02 12.05
N GLU A 364 -22.56 -18.64 11.13
CA GLU A 364 -23.09 -17.28 11.00
C GLU A 364 -24.09 -16.94 12.12
N GLU A 365 -24.96 -17.88 12.50
CA GLU A 365 -25.89 -17.74 13.62
C GLU A 365 -25.16 -17.69 14.97
N PHE A 366 -24.10 -18.51 15.13
CA PHE A 366 -23.25 -18.48 16.32
C PHE A 366 -22.51 -17.14 16.47
N ALA A 367 -21.90 -16.66 15.37
CA ALA A 367 -21.20 -15.37 15.37
C ALA A 367 -22.14 -14.21 15.68
N MET A 368 -23.35 -14.21 15.11
CA MET A 368 -24.37 -13.21 15.36
C MET A 368 -24.85 -13.22 16.82
N ARG A 369 -25.05 -14.41 17.42
CA ARG A 369 -25.41 -14.56 18.84
C ARG A 369 -24.31 -14.04 19.77
N LEU A 370 -23.05 -14.31 19.45
CA LEU A 370 -21.90 -13.82 20.23
C LEU A 370 -21.81 -12.28 20.15
N GLN A 371 -22.00 -11.71 18.96
CA GLN A 371 -21.99 -10.27 18.74
C GLN A 371 -23.16 -9.57 19.46
N GLU A 372 -24.35 -10.18 19.49
CA GLU A 372 -25.51 -9.66 20.21
C GLU A 372 -25.33 -9.73 21.74
N ALA A 373 -24.74 -10.81 22.26
CA ALA A 373 -24.42 -10.95 23.67
C ALA A 373 -23.42 -9.87 24.14
N GLU A 374 -22.42 -9.57 23.32
CA GLU A 374 -21.45 -8.51 23.58
C GLU A 374 -22.10 -7.11 23.50
N TYR A 375 -23.01 -6.87 22.55
CA TYR A 375 -23.76 -5.62 22.48
C TYR A 375 -24.62 -5.37 23.74
N ARG A 376 -25.26 -6.41 24.27
CA ARG A 376 -26.03 -6.34 25.53
C ARG A 376 -25.14 -6.14 26.76
N ARG A 377 -23.91 -6.66 26.75
CA ARG A 377 -22.91 -6.42 27.81
C ARG A 377 -22.32 -5.00 27.78
N ALA A 378 -22.11 -4.45 26.59
CA ALA A 378 -21.53 -3.12 26.40
C ALA A 378 -22.54 -1.99 26.71
N ASN A 379 -23.84 -2.28 26.63
CA ASN A 379 -24.93 -1.37 26.98
C ASN A 379 -25.87 -2.01 28.02
N PRO A 380 -25.43 -2.15 29.28
CA PRO A 380 -26.33 -2.55 30.36
C PRO A 380 -27.38 -1.45 30.54
N LYS A 381 -28.66 -1.82 30.59
CA LYS A 381 -29.75 -0.90 30.93
C LYS A 381 -29.58 -0.30 32.32
#